data_AF-A0A8X6TA78-F1
#
_entry.id   AF-A0A8X6TA78-F1
#
_cell.length_a   1.000
_cell.length_b   1.000
_cell.length_c   1.000
_cell.angle_alpha   90.00
_cell.angle_beta   90.00
_cell.angle_gamma   90.00
#
_symmetry.space_group_name_H-M   'P 1'
#
loop_
_entity.id
_entity.type
_entity.pdbx_description
1 polymer ?
#
loop_
_entity_poly.entity_id
_entity_poly.type
_entity_poly.pdbx_seq_one_letter_code
_entity_poly.pdbx_strand_id
1 'polypeptide(L)'
;MDLEYPESLYDDHSDLPLASESSIPTGCNEKRLLTILYPKTNYVVHIRNLKQYLKLGLVLKKIHKILEFHQESWVLPYIKMITQFRTEAENEFEKKFYKLMNNAIFGKTKENVRKRVDIRLCSNGEKAERLIAKPNFKDRTIFCKNLAAFHMGRTLLTLNKPIAVGMLILDISKTLMYDFHYYKMKACHGKNLTLLYTDSFIYNIKCNNIYSDIKNDIYLFNTSEYPINNIYGIPRKNKKVLGKMKDEN
;
A
#
# COMPACT_ATOMS: atom_id res chain seq x y z
N MET A 1 14.63 -0.74 -15.15
CA MET A 1 14.66 -1.89 -16.10
C MET A 1 13.54 -1.70 -17.09
N ASP A 2 13.65 -2.33 -18.25
CA ASP A 2 12.61 -2.31 -19.27
C ASP A 2 11.94 -3.68 -19.34
N LEU A 3 10.61 -3.68 -19.28
CA LEU A 3 9.76 -4.87 -19.32
C LEU A 3 8.83 -4.76 -20.51
N GLU A 4 8.74 -5.83 -21.30
CA GLU A 4 7.70 -6.00 -22.30
C GLU A 4 6.54 -6.78 -21.71
N TYR A 5 5.34 -6.39 -22.14
CA TYR A 5 4.09 -7.05 -21.80
C TYR A 5 3.57 -7.73 -23.08
N PRO A 6 3.69 -9.05 -23.21
CA PRO A 6 3.18 -9.76 -24.37
C PRO A 6 1.67 -9.59 -24.53
N GLU A 7 1.20 -9.38 -25.77
CA GLU A 7 -0.23 -9.27 -26.09
C GLU A 7 -1.01 -10.53 -25.70
N SER A 8 -0.36 -11.70 -25.73
CA SER A 8 -0.95 -12.97 -25.29
C SER A 8 -1.40 -12.98 -23.83
N LEU A 9 -0.92 -12.06 -22.99
CA LEU A 9 -1.29 -11.95 -21.59
C LEU A 9 -2.41 -10.94 -21.34
N TYR A 10 -2.86 -10.21 -22.35
CA TYR A 10 -3.79 -9.10 -22.15
C TYR A 10 -5.12 -9.55 -21.56
N ASP A 11 -5.69 -10.65 -22.07
CA ASP A 11 -6.94 -11.20 -21.58
C ASP A 11 -6.80 -11.80 -20.17
N ASP A 12 -5.66 -12.46 -19.90
CA ASP A 12 -5.43 -13.12 -18.61
C ASP A 12 -5.14 -12.12 -17.48
N HIS A 13 -4.51 -11.00 -17.82
CA HIS A 13 -4.07 -9.99 -16.85
C HIS A 13 -4.93 -8.73 -16.86
N SER A 14 -6.00 -8.67 -17.64
CA SER A 14 -6.88 -7.49 -17.76
C SER A 14 -7.45 -7.04 -16.41
N ASP A 15 -7.77 -8.00 -15.56
CA ASP A 15 -8.34 -7.80 -14.22
C ASP A 15 -7.34 -7.16 -13.25
N LEU A 16 -6.06 -7.57 -13.32
CA LEU A 16 -5.03 -7.13 -12.39
C LEU A 16 -3.64 -6.97 -13.04
N PRO A 17 -3.44 -5.97 -13.92
CA PRO A 17 -2.18 -5.79 -14.61
C PRO A 17 -0.97 -5.70 -13.67
N LEU A 18 0.11 -6.39 -14.06
CA LEU A 18 1.39 -6.36 -13.37
C LEU A 18 2.12 -5.02 -13.58
N ALA A 19 3.07 -4.74 -12.70
CA ALA A 19 3.98 -3.59 -12.80
C ALA A 19 3.26 -2.23 -12.95
N SER A 20 2.29 -1.95 -12.08
CA SER A 20 1.60 -0.65 -12.07
C SER A 20 2.56 0.53 -11.90
N GLU A 21 2.24 1.65 -12.55
CA GLU A 21 3.11 2.83 -12.61
C GLU A 21 2.34 4.13 -12.40
N SER A 22 3.00 5.15 -11.85
CA SER A 22 2.35 6.45 -11.66
C SER A 22 2.59 7.35 -12.85
N SER A 23 1.53 7.72 -13.55
CA SER A 23 1.56 8.64 -14.69
C SER A 23 0.26 9.46 -14.76
N ILE A 24 0.23 10.43 -15.67
CA ILE A 24 -0.95 11.26 -15.90
C ILE A 24 -1.74 10.60 -17.03
N PRO A 25 -2.92 10.02 -16.77
CA PRO A 25 -3.72 9.44 -17.83
C PRO A 25 -4.24 10.52 -18.78
N THR A 26 -4.50 10.14 -20.04
CA THR A 26 -5.01 11.03 -21.08
C THR A 26 -6.30 11.71 -20.62
N GLY A 27 -6.35 13.05 -20.72
CA GLY A 27 -7.51 13.85 -20.28
C GLY A 27 -7.58 14.12 -18.77
N CYS A 28 -6.58 13.72 -17.98
CA CYS A 28 -6.45 14.11 -16.58
C CYS A 28 -5.30 15.09 -16.37
N ASN A 29 -5.41 15.94 -15.35
CA ASN A 29 -4.34 16.84 -14.91
C ASN A 29 -3.54 16.29 -13.72
N GLU A 30 -4.00 15.19 -13.11
CA GLU A 30 -3.41 14.63 -11.90
C GLU A 30 -2.74 13.29 -12.18
N LYS A 31 -1.64 13.04 -11.48
CA LYS A 31 -0.98 11.74 -11.48
C LYS A 31 -1.87 10.71 -10.80
N ARG A 32 -2.07 9.58 -11.46
CA ARG A 32 -2.75 8.41 -10.91
C ARG A 32 -1.83 7.21 -10.91
N LEU A 33 -2.17 6.18 -10.14
CA LEU A 33 -1.54 4.87 -10.28
C LEU A 33 -2.28 4.13 -11.40
N LEU A 34 -1.58 3.82 -12.48
CA LEU A 34 -2.14 3.16 -13.66
C LEU A 34 -1.76 1.69 -13.67
N THR A 35 -2.76 0.85 -13.88
CA THR A 35 -2.63 -0.59 -14.15
C THR A 35 -2.83 -0.79 -15.64
N ILE A 36 -1.79 -0.53 -16.43
CA ILE A 36 -1.84 -0.64 -17.90
C ILE A 36 -0.93 -1.77 -18.39
N LEU A 37 -1.37 -2.43 -19.45
CA LEU A 37 -0.68 -3.56 -20.10
C LEU A 37 0.41 -3.12 -21.08
N TYR A 38 0.83 -1.85 -21.04
CA TYR A 38 1.89 -1.35 -21.92
C TYR A 38 3.29 -1.72 -21.42
N PRO A 39 4.29 -1.78 -22.34
CA PRO A 39 5.69 -1.92 -21.97
C PRO A 39 6.10 -0.90 -20.91
N LYS A 40 6.96 -1.33 -19.98
CA LYS A 40 7.51 -0.47 -18.93
C LYS A 40 8.93 -0.09 -19.29
N THR A 41 9.21 1.21 -19.26
CA THR A 41 10.55 1.75 -19.47
C THR A 41 11.09 2.36 -18.18
N ASN A 42 12.35 2.13 -17.86
CA ASN A 42 12.98 2.64 -16.63
C ASN A 42 12.23 2.28 -15.33
N TYR A 43 11.51 1.15 -15.33
CA TYR A 43 10.76 0.67 -14.18
C TYR A 43 11.69 0.30 -13.02
N VAL A 44 11.31 0.67 -11.80
CA VAL A 44 12.07 0.36 -10.59
C VAL A 44 11.22 -0.59 -9.76
N VAL A 45 11.77 -1.75 -9.43
CA VAL A 45 11.05 -2.77 -8.66
C VAL A 45 12.00 -3.63 -7.85
N HIS A 46 11.52 -4.15 -6.72
CA HIS A 46 12.22 -5.17 -5.96
C HIS A 46 12.38 -6.50 -6.71
N ILE A 47 13.47 -7.23 -6.44
CA ILE A 47 13.81 -8.48 -7.13
C ILE A 47 12.76 -9.58 -6.98
N ARG A 48 12.04 -9.65 -5.84
CA ARG A 48 10.98 -10.65 -5.64
C ARG A 48 9.82 -10.44 -6.61
N ASN A 49 9.42 -9.19 -6.81
CA ASN A 49 8.38 -8.82 -7.76
C ASN A 49 8.82 -9.09 -9.19
N LEU A 50 10.06 -8.71 -9.56
CA LEU A 50 10.59 -9.01 -10.88
C LEU A 50 10.52 -10.52 -11.17
N LYS A 51 10.99 -11.37 -10.23
CA LYS A 51 10.90 -12.83 -10.37
C LYS A 51 9.45 -13.30 -10.59
N GLN A 52 8.49 -12.72 -9.87
CA GLN A 52 7.08 -13.05 -10.03
C GLN A 52 6.54 -12.58 -11.39
N TYR A 53 6.92 -11.38 -11.85
CA TYR A 53 6.52 -10.85 -13.16
C TYR A 53 7.00 -11.75 -14.30
N LEU A 54 8.25 -12.23 -14.23
CA LEU A 54 8.80 -13.15 -15.22
C LEU A 54 8.08 -14.51 -15.20
N LYS A 55 7.74 -15.03 -14.01
CA LYS A 55 6.95 -16.26 -13.88
C LYS A 55 5.54 -16.13 -14.46
N LEU A 56 4.96 -14.95 -14.36
CA LEU A 56 3.65 -14.62 -14.95
C LEU A 56 3.76 -14.17 -16.41
N GLY A 57 4.94 -14.28 -17.04
CA GLY A 57 5.10 -14.12 -18.49
C GLY A 57 5.59 -12.75 -18.98
N LEU A 58 5.84 -11.77 -18.11
CA LEU A 58 6.50 -10.53 -18.55
C LEU A 58 7.91 -10.83 -19.05
N VAL A 59 8.35 -10.09 -20.06
CA VAL A 59 9.66 -10.30 -20.70
C VAL A 59 10.61 -9.17 -20.29
N LEU A 60 11.73 -9.52 -19.65
CA LEU A 60 12.77 -8.55 -19.32
C LEU A 60 13.58 -8.21 -20.58
N LYS A 61 13.56 -6.93 -20.98
CA LYS A 61 14.33 -6.44 -22.13
C LYS A 61 15.70 -5.92 -21.73
N LYS A 62 15.76 -5.13 -20.65
CA LYS A 62 17.01 -4.46 -20.25
C LYS A 62 17.06 -4.15 -18.76
N ILE A 63 18.21 -4.38 -18.14
CA ILE A 63 18.51 -3.86 -16.79
C ILE A 63 19.41 -2.63 -16.94
N HIS A 64 18.94 -1.49 -16.41
CA HIS A 64 19.71 -0.23 -16.46
C HIS A 64 20.60 -0.03 -15.23
N LYS A 65 20.15 -0.49 -14.06
CA LYS A 65 20.83 -0.29 -12.78
C LYS A 65 20.34 -1.34 -11.78
N ILE A 66 21.25 -1.78 -10.92
CA ILE A 66 20.96 -2.64 -9.78
C ILE A 66 21.43 -1.92 -8.52
N LEU A 67 20.58 -1.93 -7.49
CA LEU A 67 20.96 -1.52 -6.14
C LEU A 67 20.95 -2.77 -5.28
N GLU A 68 22.12 -3.16 -4.79
CA GLU A 68 22.30 -4.30 -3.90
C GLU A 68 22.31 -3.82 -2.44
N PHE A 69 21.75 -4.65 -1.55
CA PHE A 69 21.65 -4.35 -0.13
C PHE A 69 21.52 -5.62 0.70
N HIS A 70 21.99 -5.56 1.95
CA HIS A 70 21.76 -6.61 2.94
C HIS A 70 20.34 -6.53 3.51
N GLN A 71 19.70 -7.68 3.72
CA GLN A 71 18.34 -7.76 4.23
C GLN A 71 18.32 -8.39 5.63
N GLU A 72 17.71 -7.68 6.58
CA GLU A 72 17.52 -8.16 7.95
C GLU A 72 16.09 -7.92 8.42
N SER A 73 15.64 -8.75 9.34
CA SER A 73 14.33 -8.62 9.99
C SER A 73 14.37 -7.64 11.17
N TRP A 74 15.00 -6.48 11.01
CA TRP A 74 15.25 -5.53 12.09
C TRP A 74 13.96 -4.92 12.70
N VAL A 75 12.86 -4.83 11.94
CA VAL A 75 11.55 -4.38 12.45
C VAL A 75 10.78 -5.50 13.15
N LEU A 76 11.15 -6.77 12.93
CA LEU A 76 10.36 -7.92 13.39
C LEU A 76 10.13 -7.93 14.91
N PRO A 77 11.13 -7.64 15.78
CA PRO A 77 10.89 -7.58 17.22
C PRO A 77 9.79 -6.58 17.59
N TYR A 78 9.81 -5.39 16.97
CA TYR A 78 8.78 -4.37 17.18
C TYR A 78 7.41 -4.84 16.71
N ILE A 79 7.31 -5.39 15.48
CA ILE A 79 6.03 -5.86 14.94
C ILE A 79 5.45 -6.98 15.80
N LYS A 80 6.29 -7.91 16.29
CA LYS A 80 5.86 -8.98 17.21
C LYS A 80 5.30 -8.39 18.50
N MET A 81 6.03 -7.47 19.13
CA MET A 81 5.62 -6.79 20.36
C MET A 81 4.29 -6.05 20.20
N ILE A 82 4.14 -5.22 19.18
CA ILE A 82 2.87 -4.48 18.95
C ILE A 82 1.72 -5.43 18.59
N THR A 83 1.99 -6.52 17.87
CA THR A 83 0.98 -7.54 17.54
C THR A 83 0.51 -8.28 18.78
N GLN A 84 1.43 -8.58 19.71
CA GLN A 84 1.11 -9.16 21.01
C GLN A 84 0.23 -8.21 21.83
N PHE A 85 0.65 -6.95 22.03
CA PHE A 85 -0.17 -5.96 22.74
C PHE A 85 -1.54 -5.74 22.11
N ARG A 86 -1.61 -5.71 20.77
CA ARG A 86 -2.90 -5.63 20.05
C ARG A 86 -3.78 -6.87 20.27
N THR A 87 -3.18 -8.02 20.56
CA THR A 87 -3.90 -9.29 20.80
C THR A 87 -4.43 -9.38 22.22
N GLU A 88 -3.66 -8.89 23.18
CA GLU A 88 -4.00 -8.81 24.60
C GLU A 88 -4.97 -7.66 24.92
N ALA A 89 -4.99 -6.60 24.10
CA ALA A 89 -5.89 -5.46 24.28
C ALA A 89 -7.37 -5.87 24.38
N GLU A 90 -8.01 -5.46 25.48
CA GLU A 90 -9.39 -5.82 25.80
C GLU A 90 -10.38 -4.87 25.10
N ASN A 91 -10.05 -3.59 25.06
CA ASN A 91 -10.92 -2.55 24.52
C ASN A 91 -10.58 -2.16 23.06
N GLU A 92 -11.57 -1.62 22.36
CA GLU A 92 -11.42 -1.22 20.97
C GLU A 92 -10.47 -0.03 20.76
N PHE A 93 -10.30 0.82 21.78
CA PHE A 93 -9.38 1.95 21.71
C PHE A 93 -7.92 1.46 21.60
N GLU A 94 -7.49 0.58 22.49
CA GLU A 94 -6.14 0.00 22.50
C GLU A 94 -5.88 -0.81 21.22
N LYS A 95 -6.85 -1.62 20.78
CA LYS A 95 -6.72 -2.36 19.52
C LYS A 95 -6.48 -1.43 18.34
N LYS A 96 -7.17 -0.27 18.29
CA LYS A 96 -6.97 0.77 17.27
C LYS A 96 -5.62 1.48 17.45
N PHE A 97 -5.22 1.78 18.68
CA PHE A 97 -3.93 2.40 18.99
C PHE A 97 -2.76 1.53 18.51
N TYR A 98 -2.71 0.25 18.88
CA TYR A 98 -1.64 -0.65 18.44
C TYR A 98 -1.67 -0.92 16.93
N LYS A 99 -2.86 -0.94 16.30
CA LYS A 99 -2.97 -0.96 14.83
C LYS A 99 -2.33 0.29 14.22
N LEU A 100 -2.59 1.46 14.79
CA LEU A 100 -2.00 2.72 14.32
C LEU A 100 -0.48 2.73 14.49
N MET A 101 0.06 2.24 15.60
CA MET A 101 1.51 2.15 15.84
C MET A 101 2.22 1.32 14.77
N ASN A 102 1.67 0.16 14.39
CA ASN A 102 2.20 -0.64 13.28
C ASN A 102 2.15 0.13 11.95
N ASN A 103 1.04 0.80 11.65
CA ASN A 103 0.90 1.57 10.41
C ASN A 103 1.80 2.82 10.39
N ALA A 104 2.08 3.41 11.54
CA ALA A 104 2.86 4.63 11.68
C ALA A 104 4.32 4.44 11.23
N ILE A 105 4.94 3.28 11.50
CA ILE A 105 6.30 2.97 11.01
C ILE A 105 6.34 3.08 9.50
N PHE A 106 5.42 2.40 8.82
CA PHE A 106 5.34 2.44 7.36
C PHE A 106 5.09 3.86 6.85
N GLY A 107 4.14 4.59 7.44
CA GLY A 107 3.90 5.99 7.10
C GLY A 107 5.15 6.86 7.25
N LYS A 108 5.95 6.59 8.29
CA LYS A 108 7.19 7.34 8.54
C LYS A 108 8.29 7.04 7.54
N THR A 109 8.38 5.80 7.04
CA THR A 109 9.34 5.45 5.98
C THR A 109 9.10 6.25 4.69
N LYS A 110 7.84 6.58 4.40
CA LYS A 110 7.42 7.29 3.18
C LYS A 110 7.18 8.78 3.34
N GLU A 111 7.52 9.33 4.49
CA GLU A 111 7.26 10.73 4.76
C GLU A 111 8.06 11.64 3.82
N ASN A 112 7.35 12.49 3.06
CA ASN A 112 7.98 13.50 2.23
C ASN A 112 8.30 14.75 3.07
N VAL A 113 9.53 14.80 3.58
CA VAL A 113 10.01 15.92 4.41
C VAL A 113 9.98 17.28 3.68
N ARG A 114 9.95 17.29 2.34
CA ARG A 114 9.88 18.52 1.53
C ARG A 114 8.51 19.20 1.61
N LYS A 115 7.46 18.44 1.92
CA LYS A 115 6.10 18.97 2.09
C LYS A 115 5.85 19.57 3.48
N ARG A 116 6.80 19.45 4.42
CA ARG A 116 6.65 20.04 5.75
C ARG A 116 6.67 21.57 5.67
N VAL A 117 5.82 22.18 6.48
CA VAL A 117 5.70 23.64 6.63
C VAL A 117 6.08 24.00 8.07
N ASP A 118 6.80 25.11 8.25
CA ASP A 118 7.03 25.74 9.54
C ASP A 118 5.90 26.73 9.81
N ILE A 119 5.07 26.46 10.81
CA ILE A 119 3.91 27.30 11.14
C ILE A 119 4.29 28.25 12.28
N ARG A 120 4.16 29.55 12.03
CA ARG A 120 4.43 30.58 13.04
C ARG A 120 3.15 31.31 13.38
N LEU A 121 2.71 31.18 14.63
CA LEU A 121 1.57 31.93 15.16
C LEU A 121 2.00 33.35 15.50
N CYS A 122 1.18 34.33 15.11
CA CYS A 122 1.46 35.73 15.31
C CYS A 122 0.19 36.50 15.70
N SER A 123 0.33 37.37 16.69
CA SER A 123 -0.74 38.23 17.21
C SER A 123 -0.42 39.73 17.16
N ASN A 124 0.69 40.10 16.49
CA ASN A 124 1.18 41.47 16.41
C ASN A 124 1.49 41.80 14.93
N GLY A 125 0.97 42.94 14.46
CA GLY A 125 1.15 43.44 13.08
C GLY A 125 2.61 43.57 12.66
N GLU A 126 3.49 44.13 13.49
CA GLU A 126 4.92 44.29 13.16
C GLU A 126 5.62 42.94 12.95
N LYS A 127 5.29 41.95 13.79
CA LYS A 127 5.84 40.59 13.64
C LYS A 127 5.29 39.92 12.38
N ALA A 128 4.03 40.17 12.02
CA ALA A 128 3.42 39.66 10.80
C ALA A 128 4.12 40.21 9.55
N GLU A 129 4.37 41.53 9.48
CA GLU A 129 5.10 42.16 8.37
C GLU A 129 6.50 41.56 8.21
N ARG A 130 7.23 41.38 9.31
CA ARG A 130 8.55 40.72 9.31
C ARG A 130 8.51 39.28 8.82
N LEU A 131 7.40 38.56 9.00
CA LEU A 131 7.24 37.19 8.51
C LEU A 131 6.91 37.15 7.03
N ILE A 132 6.03 38.03 6.56
CA ILE A 132 5.66 38.17 5.14
C ILE A 132 6.87 38.55 4.30
N ALA A 133 7.74 39.43 4.82
CA ALA A 133 8.95 39.88 4.13
C ALA A 133 10.00 38.77 3.93
N LYS A 134 9.89 37.62 4.59
CA LYS A 134 10.88 36.54 4.44
C LYS A 134 10.68 35.80 3.11
N PRO A 135 11.77 35.46 2.40
CA PRO A 135 11.67 34.78 1.10
C PRO A 135 11.08 33.37 1.18
N ASN A 136 11.07 32.76 2.36
CA ASN A 136 10.45 31.47 2.59
C ASN A 136 8.99 31.57 3.06
N PHE A 137 8.37 32.75 3.09
CA PHE A 137 6.94 32.87 3.31
C PHE A 137 6.17 32.22 2.15
N LYS A 138 5.12 31.43 2.46
CA LYS A 138 4.28 30.78 1.45
C LYS A 138 2.85 31.29 1.47
N ASP A 139 2.24 31.31 2.66
CA ASP A 139 0.83 31.63 2.81
C ASP A 139 0.50 32.00 4.28
N ARG A 140 -0.71 32.48 4.55
CA ARG A 140 -1.20 32.75 5.91
C ARG A 140 -2.65 32.30 6.09
N THR A 141 -2.95 31.82 7.29
CA THR A 141 -4.32 31.55 7.74
C THR A 141 -4.67 32.53 8.86
N ILE A 142 -5.69 33.35 8.68
CA ILE A 142 -6.16 34.29 9.71
C ILE A 142 -7.24 33.60 10.54
N PHE A 143 -7.03 33.48 11.85
CA PHE A 143 -8.02 32.89 12.75
C PHE A 143 -8.96 33.95 13.33
N CYS A 144 -8.40 35.09 13.75
CA CYS A 144 -9.18 36.23 14.23
C CYS A 144 -8.36 37.53 14.09
N LYS A 145 -8.95 38.67 14.50
CA LYS A 145 -8.32 40.01 14.38
C LYS A 145 -6.90 40.06 14.96
N ASN A 146 -6.65 39.31 16.03
CA ASN A 146 -5.38 39.33 16.77
C ASN A 146 -4.61 38.00 16.66
N LEU A 147 -4.94 37.10 15.72
CA LEU A 147 -4.21 35.84 15.58
C LEU A 147 -4.23 35.32 14.15
N ALA A 148 -3.04 35.09 13.61
CA ALA A 148 -2.84 34.43 12.31
C ALA A 148 -1.68 33.42 12.37
N ALA A 149 -1.79 32.36 11.58
CA ALA A 149 -0.73 31.40 11.28
C ALA A 149 -0.03 31.77 9.98
N PHE A 150 1.29 31.88 10.01
CA PHE A 150 2.13 32.11 8.83
C PHE A 150 2.79 30.79 8.42
N HIS A 151 2.56 30.37 7.18
CA HIS A 151 3.06 29.14 6.59
C HIS A 151 4.42 29.44 5.95
N MET A 152 5.50 28.99 6.59
CA MET A 152 6.86 29.19 6.12
C MET A 152 7.42 27.91 5.50
N GLY A 153 8.13 28.02 4.38
CA GLY A 153 8.97 26.97 3.82
C GLY A 153 10.18 26.69 4.70
N ARG A 154 10.56 25.42 4.81
CA ARG A 154 11.81 25.03 5.47
C ARG A 154 12.99 25.37 4.55
N THR A 155 13.94 26.17 5.05
CA THR A 155 15.15 26.57 4.31
C THR A 155 16.23 25.49 4.32
N LEU A 156 16.28 24.67 5.37
CA LEU A 156 17.15 23.52 5.47
C LEU A 156 16.32 22.23 5.56
N LEU A 157 16.66 21.25 4.73
CA LEU A 157 15.97 19.96 4.64
C LEU A 157 16.95 18.82 4.87
N THR A 158 16.74 18.04 5.93
CA THR A 158 17.47 16.80 6.18
C THR A 158 16.67 15.61 5.65
N LEU A 159 17.20 14.91 4.66
CA LEU A 159 16.57 13.72 4.07
C LEU A 159 16.87 12.47 4.91
N ASN A 160 16.28 12.38 6.10
CA ASN A 160 16.53 11.29 7.07
C ASN A 160 15.37 10.28 7.16
N LYS A 161 14.64 10.08 6.07
CA LYS A 161 13.54 9.11 6.01
C LYS A 161 13.93 7.95 5.10
N PRO A 162 13.74 6.69 5.55
CA PRO A 162 14.14 5.52 4.77
C PRO A 162 13.11 5.23 3.67
N ILE A 163 13.00 6.12 2.67
CA ILE A 163 12.00 6.05 1.59
C ILE A 163 12.10 4.73 0.81
N ALA A 164 13.32 4.22 0.61
CA ALA A 164 13.55 2.93 -0.03
C ALA A 164 12.84 1.79 0.71
N VAL A 165 12.88 1.76 2.04
CA VAL A 165 12.18 0.73 2.85
C VAL A 165 10.66 0.79 2.59
N GLY A 166 10.09 2.00 2.54
CA GLY A 166 8.67 2.18 2.24
C GLY A 166 8.27 1.69 0.86
N MET A 167 9.12 1.87 -0.14
CA MET A 167 8.95 1.30 -1.49
C MET A 167 8.99 -0.23 -1.44
N LEU A 168 10.02 -0.81 -0.80
CA LEU A 168 10.20 -2.26 -0.72
C LEU A 168 9.04 -2.97 -0.02
N ILE A 169 8.49 -2.38 1.05
CA ILE A 169 7.32 -2.93 1.75
C ILE A 169 6.11 -3.03 0.80
N LEU A 170 5.85 -2.02 -0.04
CA LEU A 170 4.76 -2.08 -1.01
C LEU A 170 5.01 -3.11 -2.11
N ASP A 171 6.22 -3.15 -2.63
CA ASP A 171 6.56 -4.12 -3.67
C ASP A 171 6.35 -5.54 -3.14
N ILE A 172 6.92 -5.85 -1.97
CA ILE A 172 6.74 -7.16 -1.34
C ILE A 172 5.26 -7.42 -1.01
N SER A 173 4.46 -6.42 -0.60
CA SER A 173 3.04 -6.66 -0.35
C SER A 173 2.27 -7.02 -1.63
N LYS A 174 2.63 -6.44 -2.78
CA LYS A 174 2.03 -6.79 -4.07
C LYS A 174 2.27 -8.26 -4.43
N THR A 175 3.38 -8.87 -4.02
CA THR A 175 3.62 -10.28 -4.36
C THR A 175 2.57 -11.19 -3.74
N LEU A 176 2.17 -10.93 -2.49
CA LEU A 176 1.09 -11.66 -1.83
C LEU A 176 -0.26 -11.49 -2.54
N MET A 177 -0.55 -10.28 -3.01
CA MET A 177 -1.77 -9.98 -3.77
C MET A 177 -1.79 -10.72 -5.10
N TYR A 178 -0.70 -10.67 -5.86
CA TYR A 178 -0.57 -11.38 -7.13
C TYR A 178 -0.58 -12.90 -6.95
N ASP A 179 0.04 -13.42 -5.89
CA ASP A 179 0.02 -14.86 -5.61
C ASP A 179 -1.42 -15.34 -5.36
N PHE A 180 -2.18 -14.60 -4.55
CA PHE A 180 -3.57 -14.91 -4.28
C PHE A 180 -4.45 -14.78 -5.53
N HIS A 181 -4.27 -13.71 -6.31
CA HIS A 181 -5.08 -13.52 -7.52
C HIS A 181 -4.75 -14.55 -8.61
N TYR A 182 -3.51 -14.63 -9.06
CA TYR A 182 -3.13 -15.43 -10.22
C TYR A 182 -3.02 -16.92 -9.91
N TYR A 183 -2.35 -17.30 -8.83
CA TYR A 183 -2.09 -18.71 -8.54
C TYR A 183 -3.23 -19.38 -7.77
N LYS A 184 -4.11 -18.62 -7.11
CA LYS A 184 -5.27 -19.19 -6.43
C LYS A 184 -6.59 -18.86 -7.13
N MET A 185 -7.02 -17.60 -7.13
CA MET A 185 -8.36 -17.24 -7.58
C MET A 185 -8.56 -17.50 -9.08
N LYS A 186 -7.64 -17.01 -9.93
CA LYS A 186 -7.69 -17.20 -11.37
C LYS A 186 -7.46 -18.67 -11.75
N ALA A 187 -6.60 -19.38 -11.05
CA ALA A 187 -6.40 -20.82 -11.25
C ALA A 187 -7.66 -21.65 -10.93
N CYS A 188 -8.41 -21.31 -9.86
CA CYS A 188 -9.61 -22.03 -9.47
C CYS A 188 -10.85 -21.68 -10.32
N HIS A 189 -11.01 -20.41 -10.70
CA HIS A 189 -12.25 -19.92 -11.31
C HIS A 189 -12.09 -19.50 -12.78
N GLY A 190 -10.87 -19.26 -13.26
CA GLY A 190 -10.57 -18.90 -14.65
C GLY A 190 -11.43 -17.74 -15.16
N LYS A 191 -12.21 -18.00 -16.21
CA LYS A 191 -13.11 -17.03 -16.86
C LYS A 191 -14.38 -16.70 -16.05
N ASN A 192 -14.68 -17.47 -15.00
CA ASN A 192 -15.81 -17.22 -14.10
C ASN A 192 -15.50 -16.20 -13.00
N LEU A 193 -14.28 -15.67 -12.99
CA LEU A 193 -13.81 -14.65 -12.06
C LEU A 193 -13.68 -13.31 -12.79
N THR A 194 -14.20 -12.26 -12.17
CA THR A 194 -13.91 -10.88 -12.56
C THR A 194 -13.49 -10.10 -11.32
N LEU A 195 -12.37 -9.38 -11.41
CA LEU A 195 -11.93 -8.51 -10.33
C LEU A 195 -12.52 -7.11 -10.55
N LEU A 196 -13.19 -6.58 -9.52
CA LEU A 196 -13.88 -5.29 -9.59
C LEU A 196 -13.09 -4.17 -8.90
N TYR A 197 -12.22 -4.50 -7.94
CA TYR A 197 -11.46 -3.52 -7.16
C TYR A 197 -10.15 -4.12 -6.64
N THR A 198 -9.11 -3.30 -6.46
CA THR A 198 -7.73 -3.79 -6.22
C THR A 198 -7.09 -3.34 -4.90
N ASP A 199 -7.57 -2.27 -4.24
CA ASP A 199 -7.01 -1.88 -2.93
C ASP A 199 -7.45 -2.86 -1.82
N SER A 200 -8.63 -3.44 -2.01
CA SER A 200 -9.09 -4.71 -1.45
C SER A 200 -9.64 -5.53 -2.62
N PHE A 201 -9.53 -6.85 -2.58
CA PHE A 201 -10.09 -7.66 -3.66
C PHE A 201 -11.61 -7.76 -3.52
N ILE A 202 -12.32 -7.17 -4.47
CA ILE A 202 -13.76 -7.39 -4.66
C ILE A 202 -13.90 -8.24 -5.91
N TYR A 203 -14.37 -9.48 -5.75
CA TYR A 203 -14.55 -10.42 -6.84
C TYR A 203 -16.02 -10.60 -7.18
N ASN A 204 -16.33 -10.65 -8.47
CA ASN A 204 -17.54 -11.29 -8.96
C ASN A 204 -17.17 -12.71 -9.40
N ILE A 205 -17.76 -13.72 -8.75
CA ILE A 205 -17.43 -15.13 -8.97
C ILE A 205 -18.69 -15.90 -9.35
N LYS A 206 -18.70 -16.49 -10.55
CA LYS A 206 -19.75 -17.42 -10.97
C LYS A 206 -19.39 -18.83 -10.49
N CYS A 207 -19.93 -19.23 -9.35
CA CYS A 207 -19.74 -20.56 -8.77
C CYS A 207 -20.97 -21.00 -7.99
N ASN A 208 -21.07 -22.30 -7.70
CA ASN A 208 -22.20 -22.83 -6.91
C ASN A 208 -22.13 -22.38 -5.45
N ASN A 209 -20.95 -22.44 -4.83
CA ASN A 209 -20.76 -22.05 -3.43
C ASN A 209 -19.29 -21.69 -3.13
N ILE A 210 -18.99 -20.39 -3.09
CA ILE A 210 -17.64 -19.88 -2.77
C ILE A 210 -17.17 -20.28 -1.36
N TYR A 211 -18.09 -20.44 -0.41
CA TYR A 211 -17.72 -20.79 0.95
C TYR A 211 -17.23 -22.23 1.09
N SER A 212 -17.62 -23.12 0.17
CA SER A 212 -17.02 -24.45 0.08
C SER A 212 -15.55 -24.37 -0.31
N ASP A 213 -15.20 -23.49 -1.24
CA ASP A 213 -13.81 -23.26 -1.66
C ASP A 213 -12.99 -22.62 -0.53
N ILE A 214 -13.56 -21.62 0.16
CA ILE A 214 -12.94 -21.01 1.35
C ILE A 214 -12.67 -22.05 2.45
N LYS A 215 -13.57 -23.03 2.66
CA LYS A 215 -13.33 -24.12 3.62
C LYS A 215 -12.16 -25.00 3.22
N ASN A 216 -12.09 -25.39 1.95
CA ASN A 216 -11.02 -26.22 1.43
C ASN A 216 -9.67 -25.51 1.54
N ASP A 217 -9.66 -24.20 1.31
CA ASP A 217 -8.47 -23.36 1.37
C ASP A 217 -8.38 -22.50 2.63
N ILE A 218 -8.92 -22.96 3.74
CA ILE A 218 -9.01 -22.17 4.97
C ILE A 218 -7.65 -21.68 5.48
N TYR A 219 -6.56 -22.37 5.12
CA TYR A 219 -5.21 -21.95 5.44
C TYR A 219 -4.82 -20.63 4.76
N LEU A 220 -5.52 -20.17 3.72
CA LEU A 220 -5.32 -18.86 3.07
C LEU A 220 -6.13 -17.73 3.71
N PHE A 221 -7.17 -18.06 4.48
CA PHE A 221 -8.13 -17.10 4.99
C PHE A 221 -8.04 -16.89 6.50
N ASN A 222 -8.33 -15.66 6.96
CA ASN A 222 -8.60 -15.37 8.35
C ASN A 222 -10.12 -15.40 8.59
N THR A 223 -10.60 -16.49 9.19
CA THR A 223 -12.02 -16.72 9.49
C THR A 223 -12.35 -16.53 10.97
N SER A 224 -11.43 -15.98 11.76
CA SER A 224 -11.58 -15.89 13.22
C SER A 224 -12.72 -14.99 13.69
N GLU A 225 -13.18 -14.07 12.84
CA GLU A 225 -14.27 -13.12 13.12
C GLU A 225 -15.64 -13.65 12.71
N TYR A 226 -15.73 -14.84 12.10
CA TYR A 226 -17.02 -15.45 11.77
C TYR A 226 -17.84 -15.79 13.02
N PRO A 227 -19.18 -15.68 12.97
CA PRO A 227 -20.07 -16.20 14.00
C PRO A 227 -19.85 -17.71 14.23
N ILE A 228 -19.99 -18.17 15.48
CA ILE A 228 -19.81 -19.59 15.85
C ILE A 228 -20.76 -20.49 15.06
N ASN A 229 -21.99 -20.06 14.88
CA ASN A 229 -23.03 -20.75 14.11
C ASN A 229 -23.30 -20.04 12.78
N ASN A 230 -22.24 -19.68 12.04
CA ASN A 230 -22.41 -19.06 10.73
C ASN A 230 -23.10 -20.05 9.77
N ILE A 231 -24.02 -19.53 8.95
CA ILE A 231 -24.81 -20.30 7.98
C ILE A 231 -23.93 -21.05 6.96
N TYR A 232 -22.68 -20.63 6.80
CA TYR A 232 -21.73 -21.23 5.89
C TYR A 232 -20.99 -22.42 6.51
N GLY A 233 -21.08 -22.66 7.83
CA GLY A 233 -20.36 -23.74 8.52
C GLY A 233 -18.83 -23.62 8.47
N ILE A 234 -18.29 -22.40 8.42
CA ILE A 234 -16.85 -22.12 8.38
C ILE A 234 -16.28 -22.13 9.80
N PRO A 235 -15.22 -22.91 10.09
CA PRO A 235 -14.59 -22.90 11.40
C PRO A 235 -13.74 -21.64 11.60
N ARG A 236 -13.67 -21.15 12.84
CA ARG A 236 -12.91 -19.94 13.21
C ARG A 236 -11.43 -20.26 13.34
N LYS A 237 -10.61 -19.80 12.39
CA LYS A 237 -9.15 -20.02 12.36
C LYS A 237 -8.37 -18.75 12.02
N ASN A 238 -7.05 -18.82 12.21
CA ASN A 238 -6.07 -17.84 11.72
C ASN A 238 -6.23 -16.41 12.25
N LYS A 239 -6.66 -16.24 13.50
CA LYS A 239 -6.82 -14.93 14.15
C LYS A 239 -5.51 -14.13 14.10
N LYS A 240 -5.51 -13.02 13.35
CA LYS A 240 -4.38 -12.08 13.22
C LYS A 240 -3.09 -12.71 12.68
N VAL A 241 -3.19 -13.85 11.98
CA VAL A 241 -2.03 -14.45 11.28
C VAL A 241 -1.71 -13.62 10.04
N LEU A 242 -0.42 -13.29 9.85
CA LEU A 242 0.03 -12.47 8.72
C LEU A 242 -0.11 -13.21 7.38
N GLY A 243 -0.41 -12.45 6.32
CA GLY A 243 -0.52 -12.96 4.95
C GLY A 243 -1.80 -13.76 4.66
N LYS A 244 -2.80 -13.70 5.56
CA LYS A 244 -4.11 -14.34 5.35
C LYS A 244 -5.12 -13.32 4.85
N MET A 245 -5.92 -13.71 3.86
CA MET A 245 -7.00 -12.87 3.35
C MET A 245 -8.16 -12.87 4.33
N LYS A 246 -8.60 -11.68 4.72
CA LYS A 246 -9.82 -11.54 5.52
C LYS A 246 -10.99 -11.46 4.54
N ASP A 247 -12.02 -12.23 4.81
CA ASP A 247 -13.30 -12.08 4.15
C ASP A 247 -14.14 -11.04 4.90
N GLU A 248 -14.64 -10.04 4.16
CA GLU A 248 -15.50 -8.98 4.68
C GLU A 248 -16.91 -9.19 4.11
N ASN A 249 -17.73 -9.91 4.88
CA ASN A 249 -19.15 -10.11 4.67
C ASN A 249 -19.98 -9.25 5.63
#